data_AF-A0AAN7Q6G3-F1
#
_entry.id   AF-A0AAN7Q6G3-F1
#
_cell.length_a   1.000
_cell.length_b   1.000
_cell.length_c   1.000
_cell.angle_alpha   90.00
_cell.angle_beta   90.00
_cell.angle_gamma   90.00
#
_symmetry.space_group_name_H-M   'P 1'
#
loop_
_entity.id
_entity.type
_entity.pdbx_description
1 polymer ?
#
loop_
_entity_poly.entity_id
_entity_poly.type
_entity_poly.pdbx_seq_one_letter_code
_entity_poly.pdbx_strand_id
1 'polypeptide(L)'
;MRICKLINTRNNIFITWPQGRDAYSVIESFRRKKSFPGVLGAIDGCHIAICPNAFAYINRKNRASMVLQAVCDSNAIFTDIFVGFPGSVHEQEYFNVQKCRECAMKIITSRKSHIY
;
A
#
# COMPACT_ATOMS: atom_id res chain seq x y z
N MET A 1 -16.47 -2.33 -11.42
CA MET A 1 -16.08 -2.25 -9.99
C MET A 1 -16.56 -0.95 -9.34
N ARG A 2 -17.79 -0.90 -8.80
CA ARG A 2 -18.33 0.29 -8.11
C ARG A 2 -17.71 0.47 -6.70
N ILE A 3 -17.39 -0.64 -6.04
CA ILE A 3 -16.79 -0.68 -4.69
C ILE A 3 -15.36 -0.14 -4.68
N CYS A 4 -14.48 -0.58 -5.57
CA CYS A 4 -13.09 -0.08 -5.62
C CYS A 4 -13.03 1.41 -5.95
N LYS A 5 -13.93 1.88 -6.83
CA LYS A 5 -14.08 3.31 -7.09
C LYS A 5 -14.51 4.06 -5.83
N LEU A 6 -15.48 3.55 -5.07
CA LEU A 6 -15.90 4.15 -3.79
C LEU A 6 -14.77 4.18 -2.75
N ILE A 7 -14.03 3.08 -2.58
CA ILE A 7 -12.90 2.98 -1.64
C ILE A 7 -11.83 4.01 -2.02
N ASN A 8 -11.41 4.03 -3.29
CA ASN A 8 -10.40 4.99 -3.75
C ASN A 8 -10.89 6.45 -3.71
N THR A 9 -12.20 6.69 -3.86
CA THR A 9 -12.77 8.06 -3.86
C THR A 9 -13.03 8.59 -2.44
N ARG A 10 -13.37 7.72 -1.49
CA ARG A 10 -13.63 8.11 -0.08
C ARG A 10 -12.40 8.04 0.82
N ASN A 11 -11.24 7.71 0.24
CA ASN A 11 -10.00 7.53 0.97
C ASN A 11 -9.62 8.77 1.81
N ASN A 12 -9.72 9.96 1.20
CA ASN A 12 -9.35 11.24 1.82
C ASN A 12 -10.16 11.64 3.08
N ILE A 13 -11.18 10.89 3.47
CA ILE A 13 -11.96 11.18 4.70
C ILE A 13 -11.29 10.54 5.93
N PHE A 14 -10.65 9.38 5.76
CA PHE A 14 -10.11 8.57 6.87
C PHE A 14 -8.63 8.24 6.72
N ILE A 15 -8.11 8.31 5.50
CA ILE A 15 -6.76 7.90 5.13
C ILE A 15 -6.15 9.11 4.43
N THR A 16 -5.23 9.75 5.13
CA THR A 16 -4.60 10.98 4.68
C THR A 16 -3.11 10.76 4.60
N TRP A 17 -2.55 11.13 3.45
CA TRP A 17 -1.11 11.14 3.28
C TRP A 17 -0.47 12.19 4.20
N PRO A 18 0.51 11.83 5.03
CA PRO A 18 1.14 12.79 5.92
C PRO A 18 1.93 13.84 5.11
N GLN A 19 1.74 15.11 5.45
CA GLN A 19 2.41 16.24 4.81
C GLN A 19 2.99 17.20 5.85
N GLY A 20 4.00 17.99 5.47
CA GLY A 20 4.62 18.98 6.36
C GLY A 20 5.06 18.39 7.69
N ARG A 21 4.59 18.96 8.81
CA ARG A 21 4.94 18.51 10.18
C ARG A 21 4.52 17.08 10.50
N ASP A 22 3.41 16.61 9.93
CA ASP A 22 2.94 15.25 10.17
C ASP A 22 3.87 14.23 9.52
N ALA A 23 4.41 14.56 8.34
CA ALA A 23 5.40 13.72 7.67
C ALA A 23 6.69 13.58 8.48
N TYR A 24 7.21 14.68 9.05
CA TYR A 24 8.36 14.63 9.94
C TYR A 24 8.07 13.80 11.21
N SER A 25 6.86 13.90 11.74
CA SER A 25 6.44 13.16 12.92
C SER A 25 6.36 11.65 12.64
N VAL A 26 5.88 11.25 11.47
CA VAL A 26 5.88 9.85 11.01
C VAL A 26 7.31 9.34 10.84
N ILE A 27 8.19 10.12 10.19
CA ILE A 27 9.61 9.76 9.99
C ILE A 27 10.32 9.55 11.33
N GLU A 28 10.15 10.45 12.29
CA GLU A 28 10.78 10.32 13.60
C GLU A 28 10.16 9.14 14.39
N SER A 29 8.87 8.89 14.23
CA SER A 29 8.21 7.74 14.85
C SER A 29 8.73 6.41 14.28
N PHE A 30 8.96 6.30 12.98
CA PHE A 30 9.63 5.13 12.38
C PHE A 30 11.07 4.97 12.89
N ARG A 31 11.84 6.06 12.96
CA ARG A 31 13.20 6.05 13.51
C ARG A 31 13.21 5.51 14.94
N ARG A 32 12.33 6.02 15.80
CA ARG A 32 12.30 5.69 17.23
C ARG A 32 11.69 4.32 17.54
N LYS A 33 10.60 3.95 16.87
CA LYS A 33 9.85 2.72 17.19
C LYS A 33 10.33 1.50 16.43
N LYS A 34 10.89 1.69 15.24
CA LYS A 34 11.21 0.60 14.30
C LYS A 34 12.67 0.63 13.84
N SER A 35 13.47 1.59 14.27
CA SER A 35 14.87 1.76 13.87
C SER A 35 15.07 1.95 12.36
N PHE A 36 14.07 2.49 11.67
CA PHE A 36 14.13 2.81 10.25
C PHE A 36 14.09 4.34 10.04
N PRO A 37 15.25 5.03 10.05
CA PRO A 37 15.31 6.47 9.85
C PRO A 37 14.93 6.87 8.42
N GLY A 38 14.26 8.03 8.29
CA GLY A 38 13.92 8.61 6.98
C GLY A 38 12.75 7.95 6.26
N VAL A 39 11.99 7.09 6.94
CA VAL A 39 10.86 6.35 6.36
C VAL A 39 9.54 7.06 6.62
N LEU A 40 8.77 7.32 5.56
CA LEU A 40 7.47 7.96 5.65
C LEU A 40 6.31 6.95 5.71
N GLY A 41 6.55 5.70 5.33
CA GLY A 41 5.55 4.65 5.37
C GLY A 41 6.11 3.27 5.08
N ALA A 42 5.40 2.26 5.54
CA ALA A 42 5.60 0.87 5.16
C ALA A 42 4.50 0.45 4.18
N ILE A 43 4.87 -0.17 3.07
CA ILE A 43 3.94 -0.59 2.02
C ILE A 43 3.86 -2.12 1.90
N ASP A 44 2.64 -2.61 1.76
CA ASP A 44 2.39 -4.01 1.44
C ASP A 44 1.14 -4.20 0.56
N GLY A 45 1.06 -5.34 -0.11
CA GLY A 45 -0.06 -5.74 -0.95
C GLY A 45 -0.72 -7.03 -0.43
N CYS A 46 -2.06 -7.09 -0.47
CA CYS A 46 -2.82 -8.28 -0.12
C CYS A 46 -3.94 -8.56 -1.14
N HIS A 47 -4.41 -9.79 -1.16
CA HIS A 47 -5.48 -10.23 -2.05
C HIS A 47 -6.83 -10.20 -1.32
N ILE A 48 -7.76 -9.37 -1.82
CA ILE A 48 -9.16 -9.37 -1.41
C ILE A 48 -9.91 -10.36 -2.29
N ALA A 49 -10.57 -11.35 -1.70
CA ALA A 49 -11.40 -12.30 -2.42
C ALA A 49 -12.61 -11.60 -3.05
N ILE A 50 -12.92 -11.97 -4.29
CA ILE A 50 -14.01 -11.38 -5.07
C ILE A 50 -14.73 -12.49 -5.84
N CYS A 51 -15.96 -12.23 -6.26
CA CYS A 51 -16.79 -13.19 -7.01
C CYS A 51 -16.99 -12.90 -8.52
N PRO A 52 -16.01 -12.43 -9.33
CA PRO A 52 -16.15 -12.38 -10.78
C PRO A 52 -15.52 -13.59 -11.47
N ASN A 53 -16.23 -14.14 -12.45
CA ASN A 53 -15.75 -15.18 -13.37
C ASN A 53 -14.92 -14.58 -14.51
N ALA A 54 -13.76 -14.01 -14.20
CA ALA A 54 -12.82 -13.55 -15.22
C ALA A 54 -11.39 -13.98 -14.90
N PHE A 55 -10.70 -14.58 -15.88
CA PHE A 55 -9.35 -15.13 -15.73
C PHE A 55 -8.32 -14.11 -15.20
N ALA A 56 -8.46 -12.83 -15.57
CA ALA A 56 -7.59 -11.77 -15.07
C ALA A 56 -7.61 -11.63 -13.53
N TYR A 57 -8.67 -12.05 -12.84
CA TYR A 57 -8.75 -11.96 -11.39
C TYR A 57 -8.25 -13.21 -10.67
N ILE A 58 -7.90 -14.27 -11.41
CA ILE A 58 -7.38 -15.50 -10.81
C ILE A 58 -5.93 -15.27 -10.40
N ASN A 59 -5.67 -15.38 -9.10
CA ASN A 59 -4.32 -15.30 -8.56
C ASN A 59 -3.54 -16.61 -8.72
N ARG A 60 -2.27 -16.59 -8.31
CA ARG A 60 -1.37 -17.76 -8.32
C ARG A 60 -1.87 -18.94 -7.47
N LYS A 61 -2.84 -18.71 -6.56
CA LYS A 61 -3.48 -19.74 -5.73
C LYS A 61 -4.81 -20.23 -6.33
N ASN A 62 -5.07 -19.92 -7.59
CA ASN A 62 -6.29 -20.27 -8.32
C ASN A 62 -7.58 -19.74 -7.66
N ARG A 63 -7.51 -18.55 -7.04
CA ARG A 63 -8.68 -17.88 -6.42
C ARG A 63 -8.93 -16.53 -7.07
N ALA A 64 -10.20 -16.21 -7.32
CA ALA A 64 -10.60 -14.90 -7.79
C ALA A 64 -10.34 -13.84 -6.70
N SER A 65 -9.48 -12.86 -7.00
CA SER A 65 -9.07 -11.81 -6.07
C SER A 65 -8.77 -10.49 -6.79
N MET A 66 -8.89 -9.39 -6.05
CA MET A 66 -8.30 -8.10 -6.41
C MET A 66 -7.15 -7.80 -5.45
N VAL A 67 -6.16 -7.05 -5.92
CA VAL A 67 -5.08 -6.55 -5.07
C VAL A 67 -5.56 -5.27 -4.36
N LEU A 68 -5.35 -5.24 -3.05
CA LEU A 68 -5.29 -4.05 -2.21
C LEU A 68 -3.82 -3.80 -1.88
N GLN A 69 -3.33 -2.61 -2.17
CA GLN A 69 -2.06 -2.12 -1.66
C GLN A 69 -2.34 -1.05 -0.61
N ALA A 70 -1.58 -1.06 0.47
CA ALA A 70 -1.71 -0.08 1.54
C ALA A 70 -0.33 0.41 2.00
N VAL A 71 -0.25 1.70 2.28
CA VAL A 71 0.84 2.31 3.03
C VAL A 71 0.35 2.58 4.44
N CYS A 72 1.17 2.29 5.44
CA CYS A 72 0.87 2.61 6.83
C CYS A 72 2.03 3.33 7.53
N ASP A 73 1.69 4.06 8.58
CA ASP A 73 2.65 4.68 9.48
C ASP A 73 3.28 3.66 10.45
N SER A 74 4.17 4.14 11.32
CA SER A 74 4.83 3.31 12.34
C SER A 74 3.88 2.68 13.38
N ASN A 75 2.62 3.14 13.46
CA ASN A 75 1.56 2.62 14.32
C ASN A 75 0.63 1.66 13.57
N ALA A 76 0.96 1.28 12.34
CA ALA A 76 0.12 0.48 11.45
C ALA A 76 -1.23 1.14 11.09
N ILE A 77 -1.31 2.47 11.14
CA ILE A 77 -2.47 3.23 10.65
C ILE A 77 -2.27 3.47 9.15
N PHE A 78 -3.28 3.13 8.35
CA PHE A 78 -3.22 3.35 6.90
C PHE A 78 -3.18 4.84 6.56
N THR A 79 -2.17 5.23 5.78
CA THR A 79 -1.95 6.60 5.30
C THR A 79 -2.20 6.72 3.80
N ASP A 80 -2.18 5.61 3.06
CA ASP A 80 -2.67 5.53 1.70
C ASP A 80 -3.15 4.11 1.37
N ILE A 81 -4.12 3.99 0.47
CA ILE A 81 -4.56 2.69 -0.05
C ILE A 81 -4.89 2.80 -1.54
N PHE A 82 -4.67 1.70 -2.23
CA PHE A 82 -5.08 1.52 -3.61
C PHE A 82 -5.72 0.14 -3.79
N VAL A 83 -6.95 0.12 -4.30
CA VAL A 83 -7.61 -1.13 -4.71
C VAL A 83 -7.92 -1.06 -6.20
N GLY A 84 -7.54 -2.10 -6.94
CA GLY A 84 -8.07 -2.23 -8.30
C GLY A 84 -7.30 -3.12 -9.26
N PHE A 85 -6.11 -3.59 -8.90
CA PHE A 85 -5.42 -4.52 -9.79
C PHE A 85 -6.08 -5.90 -9.76
N PRO A 86 -6.23 -6.56 -10.93
CA PRO A 86 -6.64 -7.95 -10.99
C PRO A 86 -5.66 -8.86 -10.23
N GLY A 87 -6.18 -9.93 -9.63
CA GLY A 87 -5.38 -10.88 -8.84
C GLY A 87 -4.28 -11.62 -9.62
N SER A 88 -4.30 -11.60 -10.96
CA SER A 88 -3.23 -12.15 -11.79
C SER A 88 -1.98 -11.26 -11.84
N VAL A 89 -2.11 -9.96 -11.55
CA VAL A 89 -1.01 -8.99 -11.65
C VAL A 89 0.10 -9.35 -10.67
N HIS A 90 1.35 -9.28 -11.14
CA HIS A 90 2.50 -9.58 -10.30
C HIS A 90 2.79 -8.46 -9.30
N GLU A 91 3.34 -8.83 -8.14
CA GLU A 91 3.54 -7.88 -7.04
C GLU A 91 4.40 -6.68 -7.44
N GLN A 92 5.47 -6.92 -8.18
CA GLN A 92 6.37 -5.85 -8.63
C GLN A 92 5.66 -4.84 -9.53
N GLU A 93 4.71 -5.27 -10.34
CA GLU A 93 4.01 -4.41 -11.29
C GLU A 93 3.14 -3.38 -10.57
N TYR A 94 2.40 -3.81 -9.54
CA TYR A 94 1.54 -2.88 -8.80
C TYR A 94 2.30 -2.02 -7.76
N PHE A 95 3.41 -2.52 -7.20
CA PHE A 95 4.27 -1.72 -6.30
C PHE A 95 4.93 -0.55 -7.02
N ASN A 96 5.30 -0.72 -8.29
CA ASN A 96 5.92 0.34 -9.08
C ASN A 96 4.94 1.48 -9.42
N VAL A 97 3.64 1.20 -9.53
CA VAL A 97 2.64 2.22 -9.85
C VAL A 97 2.49 3.26 -8.73
N GLN A 98 2.61 2.87 -7.46
CA GLN A 98 2.56 3.84 -6.36
C GLN A 98 3.88 4.56 -6.09
N LYS A 99 5.03 3.91 -6.29
CA LYS A 99 6.33 4.60 -6.17
C LYS A 99 6.43 5.82 -7.09
N CYS A 100 5.83 5.77 -8.28
CA CYS A 100 5.78 6.90 -9.21
C CYS A 100 4.93 8.10 -8.71
N ARG A 101 4.11 7.95 -7.66
CA ARG A 101 3.32 9.05 -7.09
C ARG A 101 4.08 9.89 -6.06
N GLU A 102 5.26 9.46 -5.62
CA GLU A 102 5.99 10.06 -4.50
C GLU A 102 7.43 10.40 -4.87
N CYS A 103 7.63 11.48 -5.61
CA CYS A 103 8.96 11.91 -6.08
C CYS A 103 9.93 12.44 -4.99
N ALA A 104 9.74 12.21 -3.68
CA ALA A 104 10.67 12.76 -2.67
C ALA A 104 10.87 12.01 -1.33
N MET A 105 10.13 10.93 -1.01
CA MET A 105 10.19 10.31 0.34
C MET A 105 10.38 8.78 0.27
N LYS A 106 11.08 8.19 1.25
CA LYS A 106 11.33 6.73 1.27
C LYS A 106 10.14 5.98 1.88
N ILE A 107 9.50 5.14 1.08
CA ILE A 107 8.61 4.06 1.52
C ILE A 107 9.40 2.74 1.53
N ILE A 108 9.30 1.97 2.62
CA ILE A 108 9.89 0.62 2.70
C ILE A 108 8.84 -0.43 2.38
N THR A 109 9.20 -1.42 1.55
CA THR A 109 8.36 -2.60 1.25
C THR A 109 8.63 -3.73 2.26
N SER A 110 7.59 -4.49 2.64
CA SER A 110 7.71 -5.60 3.60
C SER A 110 8.56 -6.78 3.09
N ARG A 111 8.95 -6.81 1.82
CA ARG A 111 9.75 -7.91 1.26
C ARG A 111 11.20 -7.89 1.78
N LYS A 112 11.39 -8.71 2.83
CA LYS A 112 12.64 -9.22 3.43
C LYS A 112 13.44 -8.22 4.25
N SER A 113 13.33 -8.40 5.57
CA SER A 113 14.47 -8.59 6.47
C SER A 113 15.78 -8.97 5.74
N HIS A 114 16.53 -7.97 5.28
CA HIS A 114 17.98 -7.95 5.03
C HIS A 114 18.35 -6.49 4.74
N ILE A 115 18.39 -5.68 5.81
CA ILE A 115 19.13 -4.42 5.80
C ILE A 115 20.21 -4.64 6.86
N TYR A 116 21.36 -5.12 6.39
CA TYR A 116 22.65 -4.84 7.03
C TYR A 116 23.11 -3.47 6.56
#